data_AF-A0A496YQI1-F1
#
_entry.id   AF-A0A496YQI1-F1
#
_cell.length_a   1.000
_cell.length_b   1.000
_cell.length_c   1.000
_cell.angle_alpha   90.00
_cell.angle_beta   90.00
_cell.angle_gamma   90.00
#
_symmetry.space_group_name_H-M   'P 1'
#
loop_
_entity.id
_entity.type
_entity.pdbx_description
1 polymer ?
#
loop_
_entity_poly.entity_id
_entity_poly.type
_entity_poly.pdbx_seq_one_letter_code
_entity_poly.pdbx_strand_id
1 'polypeptide(L)'
;MAKKHQIRITVNGDPYELLVDSKKILLELLREDLGLTGTKEGCSEGDCGACSVILNGKVVNSCLVLAVECDDGEVTTIEGLQDGETLHPIQKSFIERGAVQ
;
A
#
# COMPACT_ATOMS: atom_id res chain seq x y z
N MET A 1 -24.32 7.94 -7.74
CA MET A 1 -22.87 8.24 -7.71
C MET A 1 -22.39 8.00 -6.29
N ALA A 2 -21.24 7.35 -6.09
CA ALA A 2 -20.69 7.15 -4.76
C ALA A 2 -20.33 8.50 -4.12
N LYS A 3 -20.47 8.60 -2.80
CA LYS A 3 -20.06 9.80 -2.06
C LYS A 3 -18.54 9.87 -2.09
N LYS A 4 -18.00 11.05 -2.35
CA LYS A 4 -16.56 11.29 -2.35
C LYS A 4 -16.11 12.01 -1.09
N HIS A 5 -14.91 11.71 -0.64
CA HIS A 5 -14.29 12.24 0.57
C HIS A 5 -12.90 12.77 0.22
N GLN A 6 -12.58 13.97 0.70
CA GLN A 6 -11.21 14.45 0.68
C GLN A 6 -10.46 13.80 1.83
N ILE A 7 -9.29 13.23 1.54
CA ILE A 7 -8.39 12.67 2.54
C ILE A 7 -6.96 13.19 2.34
N ARG A 8 -6.17 13.12 3.41
CA ARG A 8 -4.73 13.32 3.43
C ARG A 8 -4.05 12.03 3.85
N ILE A 9 -3.06 11.58 3.11
CA ILE A 9 -2.33 10.34 3.42
C ILE A 9 -0.86 10.52 3.10
N THR A 10 0.02 9.99 3.95
CA THR A 10 1.45 9.91 3.64
C THR A 10 1.75 8.50 3.15
N VAL A 11 2.32 8.37 1.95
CA VAL A 11 2.69 7.06 1.38
C VAL A 11 4.18 7.07 1.07
N ASN A 12 4.94 6.17 1.68
CA ASN A 12 6.40 6.08 1.55
C ASN A 12 7.14 7.39 1.88
N GLY A 13 6.60 8.18 2.81
CA GLY A 13 7.13 9.49 3.20
C GLY A 13 6.62 10.68 2.37
N ASP A 14 5.96 10.42 1.23
CA ASP A 14 5.40 11.47 0.38
C ASP A 14 3.94 11.79 0.77
N PRO A 15 3.57 13.07 0.97
CA PRO A 15 2.20 13.45 1.29
C PRO A 15 1.31 13.54 0.04
N TYR A 16 0.08 13.05 0.15
CA TYR A 16 -0.94 13.08 -0.88
C TYR A 16 -2.25 13.67 -0.33
N GLU A 17 -2.90 14.55 -1.11
CA GLU A 17 -4.28 15.00 -0.88
C GLU A 17 -5.16 14.51 -2.03
N LEU A 18 -6.18 13.71 -1.75
CA LEU A 18 -6.93 12.97 -2.77
C LEU A 18 -8.44 13.05 -2.50
N LEU A 19 -9.24 12.95 -3.56
CA LEU A 19 -10.69 12.83 -3.47
C LEU A 19 -11.12 11.39 -3.80
N VAL A 20 -11.44 10.61 -2.77
CA VAL A 20 -11.68 9.15 -2.88
C VAL A 20 -13.17 8.80 -2.73
N ASP A 21 -13.64 7.78 -3.44
CA ASP A 21 -14.98 7.23 -3.25
C ASP A 21 -15.08 6.47 -1.92
N SER A 22 -16.21 6.55 -1.21
CA SER A 22 -16.39 5.90 0.12
C SER A 22 -16.16 4.39 0.14
N LYS A 23 -16.17 3.74 -1.03
CA LYS A 23 -16.01 2.28 -1.18
C LYS A 23 -14.64 1.88 -1.73
N LYS A 24 -13.82 2.84 -2.15
CA LYS A 24 -12.50 2.55 -2.70
C LYS A 24 -11.64 1.94 -1.59
N ILE A 25 -11.04 0.80 -1.87
CA ILE A 25 -10.13 0.13 -0.94
C ILE A 25 -8.71 0.70 -1.10
N LEU A 26 -7.89 0.57 -0.06
CA LEU A 26 -6.51 1.08 -0.05
C LEU A 26 -5.68 0.43 -1.18
N LEU A 27 -5.90 -0.84 -1.48
CA LEU A 27 -5.24 -1.52 -2.60
C LEU A 27 -5.47 -0.81 -3.95
N GLU A 28 -6.71 -0.44 -4.25
CA GLU A 28 -7.08 0.28 -5.47
C GLU A 28 -6.47 1.68 -5.47
N LEU A 29 -6.53 2.40 -4.35
CA LEU A 29 -5.92 3.73 -4.22
C LEU A 29 -4.42 3.69 -4.57
N LEU A 30 -3.68 2.76 -3.95
CA LEU A 30 -2.24 2.63 -4.17
C LEU A 30 -1.92 2.31 -5.64
N ARG A 31 -2.63 1.33 -6.22
CA ARG A 31 -2.29 0.81 -7.55
C ARG A 31 -2.80 1.69 -8.68
N GLU A 32 -4.02 2.20 -8.59
CA GLU A 32 -4.71 2.88 -9.69
C GLU A 32 -4.56 4.39 -9.61
N ASP A 33 -4.66 4.97 -8.41
CA ASP A 33 -4.64 6.43 -8.25
C ASP A 33 -3.21 6.94 -8.06
N LEU A 34 -2.37 6.20 -7.33
CA LEU A 34 -0.97 6.58 -7.05
C LEU A 34 0.06 5.87 -7.94
N GLY A 35 -0.35 4.87 -8.71
CA GLY A 35 0.56 4.12 -9.60
C GLY A 35 1.59 3.24 -8.88
N LEU A 36 1.43 3.03 -7.57
CA LEU A 36 2.29 2.17 -6.73
C LEU A 36 1.83 0.71 -6.86
N THR A 37 2.27 0.09 -7.94
CA THR A 37 1.82 -1.25 -8.37
C THR A 37 2.53 -2.42 -7.68
N GLY A 38 3.49 -2.15 -6.79
CA GLY A 38 4.25 -3.13 -6.02
C GLY A 38 3.37 -3.95 -5.08
N THR A 39 2.41 -3.32 -4.42
CA THR A 39 1.34 -4.01 -3.67
C THR A 39 0.43 -4.76 -4.65
N LYS A 40 0.18 -6.05 -4.39
CA LYS A 40 -0.48 -6.93 -5.35
C LYS A 40 -1.91 -7.27 -4.97
N GLU A 41 -2.77 -7.34 -5.98
CA GLU A 41 -4.06 -8.01 -5.86
C GLU A 41 -3.86 -9.52 -6.05
N GLY A 42 -4.44 -10.32 -5.15
CA GLY A 42 -4.34 -11.78 -5.16
C GLY A 42 -5.71 -12.43 -5.00
N CYS A 43 -6.20 -12.49 -3.76
CA CYS A 43 -7.52 -13.06 -3.43
C CYS A 43 -8.62 -12.02 -3.20
N SER A 44 -8.26 -10.78 -2.85
CA SER A 44 -9.18 -9.68 -2.50
C SER A 44 -10.15 -9.96 -1.34
N GLU A 45 -9.87 -10.99 -0.52
CA GLU A 45 -10.69 -11.38 0.65
C GLU A 45 -9.89 -11.47 1.96
N GLY A 46 -8.59 -11.17 1.94
CA GLY A 46 -7.73 -11.09 3.13
C GLY A 46 -6.90 -12.35 3.44
N ASP A 47 -7.01 -13.40 2.64
CA ASP A 47 -6.38 -14.68 2.95
C ASP A 47 -4.92 -14.81 2.48
N CYS A 48 -4.60 -14.29 1.29
CA CYS A 48 -3.29 -14.55 0.66
C CYS A 48 -2.13 -13.66 1.15
N GLY A 49 -2.43 -12.51 1.76
CA GLY A 49 -1.42 -11.53 2.18
C GLY A 49 -0.66 -10.79 1.05
N ALA A 50 -0.95 -11.03 -0.23
CA ALA A 50 -0.25 -10.39 -1.36
C ALA A 50 -0.41 -8.85 -1.40
N CYS A 51 -1.46 -8.34 -0.77
CA CYS A 51 -1.78 -6.91 -0.64
C CYS A 51 -1.26 -6.29 0.67
N SER A 52 -0.35 -6.97 1.38
CA SER A 52 0.16 -6.49 2.67
C SER A 52 0.88 -5.16 2.53
N VAL A 53 0.51 -4.20 3.39
CA VAL A 53 1.20 -2.93 3.58
C VAL A 53 1.35 -2.65 5.07
N ILE A 54 2.22 -1.72 5.44
CA ILE A 54 2.31 -1.22 6.81
C ILE A 54 1.47 0.06 6.88
N LEU A 55 0.38 0.05 7.64
CA LEU A 55 -0.45 1.21 7.94
C LEU A 55 -0.25 1.59 9.41
N ASN A 56 0.25 2.81 9.66
CA ASN A 56 0.51 3.33 11.02
C ASN A 56 1.32 2.34 11.88
N GLY A 57 2.38 1.77 11.29
CA GLY A 57 3.27 0.80 11.95
C GLY A 57 2.73 -0.62 12.09
N LYS A 58 1.53 -0.93 11.56
CA LYS A 58 0.93 -2.27 11.62
C LYS A 58 0.76 -2.88 10.23
N VAL A 59 1.06 -4.17 10.11
CA VAL A 59 0.79 -4.91 8.87
C VAL A 59 -0.71 -5.12 8.72
N VAL A 60 -1.26 -4.76 7.57
CA VAL A 60 -2.68 -4.92 7.22
C VAL A 60 -2.84 -5.42 5.78
N ASN A 61 -3.96 -6.09 5.51
CA ASN A 61 -4.37 -6.42 4.15
C ASN A 61 -5.05 -5.20 3.52
N SER A 62 -4.38 -4.50 2.60
CA SER A 62 -4.92 -3.28 1.98
C SER A 62 -6.19 -3.51 1.16
N CYS A 63 -6.51 -4.76 0.78
CA CYS A 63 -7.78 -5.08 0.13
C CYS A 63 -9.00 -5.03 1.08
N LEU A 64 -8.78 -5.04 2.40
CA LEU A 64 -9.84 -4.99 3.41
C LEU A 64 -9.87 -3.66 4.19
N VAL A 65 -9.10 -2.66 3.75
CA VAL A 65 -9.07 -1.32 4.34
C VAL A 65 -9.67 -0.34 3.36
N LEU A 66 -10.58 0.52 3.79
CA LEU A 66 -11.10 1.58 2.93
C LEU A 66 -10.08 2.72 2.85
N ALA A 67 -9.91 3.30 1.67
CA ALA A 67 -9.06 4.46 1.45
C ALA A 67 -9.44 5.63 2.39
N VAL A 68 -10.75 5.80 2.64
CA VAL A 68 -11.25 6.85 3.55
C VAL A 68 -10.84 6.66 5.01
N GLU A 69 -10.51 5.44 5.43
CA GLU A 69 -10.04 5.15 6.80
C GLU A 69 -8.56 5.50 7.00
N CYS A 70 -7.85 5.79 5.90
CA CYS A 70 -6.43 6.14 5.91
C CYS A 70 -6.18 7.64 6.01
N ASP A 71 -7.21 8.45 6.23
CA ASP A 71 -7.09 9.90 6.43
C ASP A 71 -6.18 10.22 7.62
N ASP A 72 -5.27 11.17 7.43
CA ASP A 72 -4.14 11.52 8.30
C ASP A 72 -3.21 10.33 8.66
N GLY A 73 -3.27 9.23 7.89
CA GLY A 73 -2.48 8.03 8.10
C GLY A 73 -1.16 7.99 7.32
N GLU A 74 -0.30 7.05 7.72
CA GLU A 74 0.97 6.75 7.06
C GLU A 74 0.99 5.30 6.55
N VAL A 75 1.29 5.13 5.26
CA VAL A 75 1.40 3.83 4.59
C VAL A 75 2.81 3.61 4.06
N THR A 76 3.40 2.46 4.36
CA THR A 76 4.62 1.98 3.70
C THR A 76 4.29 0.79 2.81
N THR A 77 4.63 0.90 1.53
CA THR A 77 4.53 -0.17 0.53
C THR A 77 5.90 -0.79 0.25
N ILE A 78 5.96 -1.77 -0.66
CA ILE A 78 7.23 -2.41 -1.03
C ILE A 78 8.21 -1.44 -1.70
N GLU A 79 7.69 -0.46 -2.46
CA GLU A 79 8.46 0.60 -3.11
C GLU A 79 9.19 1.48 -2.07
N GLY A 80 8.58 1.69 -0.90
CA GLY A 80 9.15 2.50 0.17
C GLY A 80 10.25 1.82 0.99
N LEU A 81 10.59 0.56 0.73
CA LEU A 81 11.64 -0.13 1.49
C LEU A 81 13.05 0.21 1.00
N GLN A 82 13.23 0.55 -0.27
CA GLN A 82 14.54 0.89 -0.83
C GLN A 82 14.86 2.38 -0.67
N ASP A 83 16.14 2.71 -0.60
CA ASP A 83 16.63 4.09 -0.64
C ASP A 83 17.32 4.33 -1.99
N GLY A 84 16.58 4.94 -2.92
CA GLY A 84 17.01 5.09 -4.30
C GLY A 84 17.29 3.73 -4.95
N GLU A 85 18.54 3.49 -5.34
CA GLU A 85 18.99 2.20 -5.90
C GLU A 85 19.47 1.21 -4.82
N THR A 86 19.46 1.60 -3.54
CA THR A 86 19.92 0.77 -2.44
C THR A 86 18.79 -0.09 -1.89
N LEU A 87 18.86 -1.39 -2.16
CA LEU A 87 17.92 -2.37 -1.63
C LEU A 87 17.94 -2.45 -0.09
N HIS A 88 16.76 -2.60 0.50
CA HIS A 88 16.59 -2.92 1.92
C HIS A 88 17.28 -4.26 2.27
N PRO A 89 17.82 -4.44 3.48
CA PRO A 89 18.41 -5.71 3.90
C PRO A 89 17.51 -6.94 3.69
N ILE A 90 16.20 -6.80 3.90
CA ILE A 90 15.24 -7.89 3.60
C ILE A 90 15.19 -8.21 2.10
N GLN A 91 15.11 -7.19 1.23
CA GLN A 91 15.09 -7.39 -0.22
C GLN A 91 16.38 -8.09 -0.69
N LYS A 92 17.55 -7.67 -0.19
CA LYS A 92 18.84 -8.33 -0.48
C LYS A 92 18.85 -9.79 -0.06
N SER A 93 18.42 -10.09 1.17
CA SER A 93 18.39 -11.47 1.66
C SER A 93 17.41 -12.36 0.89
N PHE A 94 16.32 -11.83 0.35
CA PHE A 94 15.40 -12.59 -0.50
C PHE A 94 16.07 -13.04 -1.80
N ILE A 95 16.85 -12.16 -2.44
CA ILE A 95 17.62 -12.46 -3.66
C ILE A 95 18.69 -13.50 -3.35
N GLU A 96 19.51 -13.27 -2.33
CA GLU A 96 20.63 -14.15 -1.96
C GLU A 96 20.20 -15.57 -1.63
N ARG A 97 18.98 -15.74 -1.12
CA ARG A 97 18.43 -17.03 -0.69
C ARG A 97 17.49 -17.66 -1.70
N GLY A 98 17.24 -17.04 -2.85
CA GLY A 98 16.29 -17.53 -3.84
C GLY A 98 14.86 -17.65 -3.30
N ALA A 99 14.44 -16.68 -2.47
CA ALA A 99 13.15 -16.71 -1.77
C ALA A 99 11.96 -16.22 -2.63
N VAL A 100 12.15 -16.10 -3.94
CA VAL A 100 11.14 -15.72 -4.94
C VAL A 100 11.32 -16.60 -6.18
N GLN A 101 10.21 -16.93 -6.86
CA GLN A 101 10.16 -17.79 -8.04
C GLN A 101 9.30 -17.16 -9.13
#